data_AF-A0A527A294-F1
#
_entry.id   AF-A0A527A294-F1
#
_cell.length_a   1.000
_cell.length_b   1.000
_cell.length_c   1.000
_cell.angle_alpha   90.00
_cell.angle_beta   90.00
_cell.angle_gamma   90.00
#
_symmetry.space_group_name_H-M   'P 1'
#
loop_
_entity.id
_entity.type
_entity.pdbx_description
1 polymer ?
#
loop_
_entity_poly.entity_id
_entity_poly.type
_entity_poly.pdbx_seq_one_letter_code
_entity_poly.pdbx_strand_id
1 'polypeptide(L)'
;ATLRTVEQTGFGEIPGVGHQGGSSLAVSKYSKSPDAAWIFMQWATSADTQALITVLGGGTGPTRTSVYDDPRVLANARVGAGTTRHLPVVRDTIANYMGSEPDLPAWAELSSDMIPVALGKYFAGQSGSAKESLDALKTQVDDLVAKG
;
A
#
# COMPACT_ATOMS: atom_id res chain seq x y z
N ALA A 1 9.96 6.20 -19.86
CA ALA A 1 10.78 4.96 -19.77
C ALA A 1 9.83 3.79 -19.63
N THR A 2 10.13 2.64 -20.23
CA THR A 2 9.34 1.41 -20.05
C THR A 2 9.58 0.84 -18.66
N LEU A 3 8.58 0.21 -18.05
CA LEU A 3 8.77 -0.54 -16.80
C LEU A 3 9.77 -1.69 -17.03
N ARG A 4 10.47 -2.07 -15.96
CA ARG A 4 11.25 -3.32 -15.95
C ARG A 4 10.30 -4.51 -16.11
N THR A 5 10.81 -5.64 -16.60
CA THR A 5 10.07 -6.91 -16.57
C THR A 5 10.30 -7.63 -15.23
N VAL A 6 9.49 -8.65 -14.93
CA VAL A 6 9.63 -9.46 -13.70
C VAL A 6 11.00 -10.15 -13.64
N GLU A 7 11.57 -10.54 -14.79
CA GLU A 7 12.91 -11.15 -14.86
C GLU A 7 14.03 -10.14 -14.62
N GLN A 8 13.72 -8.84 -14.69
CA GLN A 8 14.65 -7.73 -14.44
C GLN A 8 14.51 -7.16 -13.02
N THR A 9 13.56 -7.69 -12.23
CA THR A 9 13.37 -7.40 -10.81
C THR A 9 13.77 -8.57 -9.93
N GLY A 10 13.97 -8.29 -8.65
CA GLY A 10 14.39 -9.27 -7.66
C GLY A 10 13.27 -9.62 -6.69
N PHE A 11 13.45 -10.70 -5.94
CA PHE A 11 12.63 -11.01 -4.75
C PHE A 11 11.11 -11.04 -5.04
N GLY A 12 10.65 -11.58 -6.17
CA GLY A 12 9.22 -11.70 -6.45
C GLY A 12 8.48 -10.38 -6.73
N GLU A 13 9.18 -9.27 -6.87
CA GLU A 13 8.60 -7.97 -7.24
C GLU A 13 7.91 -8.04 -8.61
N ILE A 14 6.66 -7.54 -8.66
CA ILE A 14 5.89 -7.34 -9.89
C ILE A 14 5.95 -5.86 -10.25
N PRO A 15 6.58 -5.47 -11.37
CA PRO A 15 6.63 -4.07 -11.81
C PRO A 15 5.23 -3.52 -12.11
N GLY A 16 4.89 -2.37 -11.52
CA GLY A 16 3.65 -1.67 -11.78
C GLY A 16 3.74 -0.20 -11.39
N VAL A 17 2.83 0.63 -11.91
CA VAL A 17 2.75 2.06 -11.56
C VAL A 17 1.74 2.33 -10.45
N GLY A 18 0.81 1.40 -10.24
CA GLY A 18 -0.07 1.37 -9.08
C GLY A 18 0.63 0.68 -7.92
N HIS A 19 0.42 1.20 -6.72
CA HIS A 19 0.90 0.60 -5.49
C HIS A 19 -0.27 0.48 -4.51
N GLN A 20 -0.45 -0.70 -3.91
CA GLN A 20 -1.51 -0.96 -2.96
C GLN A 20 -0.98 -0.86 -1.54
N GLY A 21 -1.23 0.27 -0.90
CA GLY A 21 -1.22 0.35 0.56
C GLY A 21 -2.48 -0.27 1.16
N GLY A 22 -2.64 -0.20 2.46
CA GLY A 22 -3.86 -0.65 3.11
C GLY A 22 -3.66 -0.82 4.61
N SER A 23 -4.77 -0.99 5.32
CA SER A 23 -4.75 -1.35 6.72
C SER A 23 -5.43 -2.70 6.90
N SER A 24 -4.78 -3.58 7.65
CA SER A 24 -5.33 -4.87 8.04
C SER A 24 -5.73 -4.81 9.52
N LEU A 25 -6.80 -5.51 9.86
CA LEU A 25 -7.13 -5.80 11.25
C LEU A 25 -6.58 -7.19 11.60
N ALA A 26 -6.04 -7.33 12.81
CA ALA A 26 -5.55 -8.59 13.33
C ALA A 26 -5.94 -8.74 14.80
N VAL A 27 -6.21 -9.96 15.23
CA VAL A 27 -6.47 -10.27 16.64
C VAL A 27 -5.13 -10.56 17.32
N SER A 28 -4.80 -9.76 18.34
CA SER A 28 -3.59 -9.97 19.13
C SER A 28 -3.63 -11.32 19.86
N LYS A 29 -2.50 -12.04 19.85
CA LYS A 29 -2.32 -13.27 20.67
C LYS A 29 -2.48 -13.05 22.18
N TYR A 30 -2.45 -11.79 22.62
CA TYR A 30 -2.62 -11.39 24.02
C TYR A 30 -4.02 -10.81 24.31
N SER A 31 -4.95 -10.88 23.36
CA SER A 31 -6.32 -10.40 23.57
C SER A 31 -6.96 -11.12 24.75
N LYS A 32 -7.60 -10.36 25.65
CA LYS A 32 -8.40 -10.92 26.75
C LYS A 32 -9.77 -11.40 26.30
N SER A 33 -10.16 -11.08 25.06
CA SER A 33 -11.45 -11.44 24.45
C SER A 33 -11.27 -11.75 22.95
N PRO A 34 -10.55 -12.81 22.58
CA PRO A 34 -10.19 -13.10 21.18
C PRO A 34 -11.41 -13.35 20.29
N ASP A 35 -12.43 -14.06 20.78
CA ASP A 35 -13.64 -14.35 20.00
C ASP A 35 -14.44 -13.08 19.69
N ALA A 36 -14.62 -12.20 20.69
CA ALA A 36 -15.29 -10.92 20.48
C ALA A 36 -14.52 -10.02 19.50
N ALA A 37 -13.19 -9.98 19.61
CA ALA A 37 -12.33 -9.26 18.68
C ALA A 37 -12.44 -9.82 17.24
N TRP A 38 -12.51 -11.14 17.10
CA TRP A 38 -12.73 -11.80 15.81
C TRP A 38 -14.07 -11.43 15.18
N ILE A 39 -15.17 -11.46 15.96
CA ILE A 39 -16.49 -11.04 15.47
C ILE A 39 -16.49 -9.56 15.08
N PHE A 40 -15.87 -8.69 15.89
CA PHE A 40 -15.75 -7.26 15.56
C PHE A 40 -15.01 -7.05 14.24
N MET A 41 -13.89 -7.74 14.02
CA MET A 41 -13.12 -7.62 12.78
C MET A 41 -13.93 -8.04 11.55
N GLN A 42 -14.73 -9.11 11.65
CA GLN A 42 -15.60 -9.53 10.55
C GLN A 42 -16.66 -8.47 10.23
N TRP A 43 -17.30 -7.90 11.26
CA TRP A 43 -18.24 -6.80 11.06
C TRP A 43 -17.55 -5.57 10.44
N ALA A 44 -16.45 -5.11 11.05
CA ALA A 44 -15.72 -3.90 10.65
C ALA A 44 -15.20 -3.98 9.20
N THR A 45 -14.90 -5.18 8.72
CA THR A 45 -14.44 -5.43 7.35
C THR A 45 -15.52 -5.97 6.43
N SER A 46 -16.79 -6.03 6.86
CA SER A 46 -17.90 -6.53 6.04
C SER A 46 -18.17 -5.62 4.83
N ALA A 47 -18.86 -6.15 3.81
CA ALA A 47 -19.22 -5.37 2.62
C ALA A 47 -20.09 -4.15 2.99
N ASP A 48 -21.03 -4.32 3.92
CA ASP A 48 -21.89 -3.23 4.37
C ASP A 48 -21.09 -2.12 5.06
N THR A 49 -20.22 -2.48 6.00
CA THR A 49 -19.37 -1.50 6.70
C THR A 49 -18.41 -0.82 5.73
N GLN A 50 -17.81 -1.53 4.78
CA GLN A 50 -16.96 -0.90 3.76
C GLN A 50 -17.75 0.08 2.88
N ALA A 51 -18.99 -0.25 2.47
CA ALA A 51 -19.84 0.68 1.74
C ALA A 51 -20.12 1.96 2.56
N LEU A 52 -20.41 1.82 3.86
CA LEU A 52 -20.60 2.96 4.75
C LEU A 52 -19.33 3.79 4.90
N ILE A 53 -18.15 3.17 5.01
CA ILE A 53 -16.87 3.89 5.09
C ILE A 53 -16.62 4.65 3.77
N THR A 54 -16.83 4.04 2.60
CA THR A 54 -16.66 4.71 1.32
C THR A 54 -17.64 5.88 1.14
N VAL A 55 -18.89 5.71 1.57
CA VAL A 55 -19.92 6.75 1.43
C VAL A 55 -19.74 7.88 2.45
N LEU A 56 -19.55 7.55 3.72
CA LEU A 56 -19.54 8.54 4.82
C LEU A 56 -18.14 9.03 5.16
N GLY A 57 -17.13 8.17 5.05
CA GLY A 57 -15.74 8.43 5.45
C GLY A 57 -14.88 9.11 4.38
N GLY A 58 -15.49 9.81 3.41
CA GLY A 58 -14.75 10.59 2.43
C GLY A 58 -14.26 9.83 1.20
N GLY A 59 -14.73 8.60 0.94
CA GLY A 59 -14.52 7.96 -0.38
C GLY A 59 -13.36 7.00 -0.52
N THR A 60 -12.81 6.47 0.58
CA THR A 60 -11.74 5.48 0.51
C THR A 60 -12.12 4.32 -0.43
N GLY A 61 -11.16 3.89 -1.26
CA GLY A 61 -11.31 2.77 -2.17
C GLY A 61 -11.56 1.49 -1.37
N PRO A 62 -12.73 0.83 -1.51
CA PRO A 62 -13.02 -0.36 -0.74
C PRO A 62 -12.11 -1.52 -1.19
N THR A 63 -11.75 -2.40 -0.25
CA THR A 63 -10.95 -3.60 -0.54
C THR A 63 -11.81 -4.77 -1.01
N ARG A 64 -13.13 -4.71 -0.80
CA ARG A 64 -14.09 -5.66 -1.38
C ARG A 64 -14.58 -5.17 -2.74
N THR A 65 -14.34 -5.98 -3.77
CA THR A 65 -14.77 -5.69 -5.15
C THR A 65 -16.28 -5.47 -5.27
N SER A 66 -17.09 -6.21 -4.51
CA SER A 66 -18.55 -6.07 -4.50
C SER A 66 -19.05 -4.69 -4.07
N VAL A 67 -18.25 -3.92 -3.32
CA VAL A 67 -18.65 -2.60 -2.81
C VAL A 67 -18.60 -1.54 -3.89
N TYR A 68 -17.78 -1.72 -4.94
CA TYR A 68 -17.77 -0.81 -6.09
C TYR A 68 -19.12 -0.79 -6.84
N ASP A 69 -19.89 -1.87 -6.73
CA ASP A 69 -21.18 -2.03 -7.38
C ASP A 69 -22.37 -1.81 -6.41
N ASP A 70 -22.11 -1.41 -5.14
CA ASP A 70 -23.17 -1.11 -4.16
C ASP A 70 -23.93 0.16 -4.58
N PRO A 71 -25.28 0.14 -4.64
CA PRO A 71 -26.09 1.29 -5.04
C PRO A 71 -25.82 2.57 -4.24
N ARG A 72 -25.49 2.45 -2.95
CA ARG A 72 -25.17 3.59 -2.08
C ARG A 72 -23.85 4.23 -2.50
N VAL A 73 -22.87 3.41 -2.85
CA VAL A 73 -21.55 3.85 -3.31
C VAL A 73 -21.68 4.54 -4.67
N LEU A 74 -22.40 3.92 -5.62
CA LEU A 74 -22.67 4.50 -6.94
C LEU A 74 -23.39 5.84 -6.84
N ALA A 75 -24.42 5.95 -5.99
CA ALA A 75 -25.17 7.19 -5.78
C ALA A 75 -24.30 8.33 -5.21
N ASN A 76 -23.24 7.99 -4.49
CA ASN A 76 -22.32 8.92 -3.85
C ASN A 76 -20.98 9.07 -4.57
N ALA A 77 -20.78 8.44 -5.74
CA ALA A 77 -19.55 8.45 -6.54
C ALA A 77 -19.32 9.82 -7.23
N ARG A 78 -19.19 10.86 -6.41
CA ARG A 78 -19.00 12.25 -6.80
C ARG A 78 -17.62 12.70 -6.33
N VAL A 79 -16.79 13.10 -7.28
CA VAL A 79 -15.49 13.71 -7.02
C VAL A 79 -15.72 15.13 -6.51
N GLY A 80 -15.06 15.49 -5.41
CA GLY A 80 -15.15 16.82 -4.83
C GLY A 80 -14.04 17.07 -3.82
N ALA A 81 -13.89 18.31 -3.38
CA ALA A 81 -12.92 18.66 -2.37
C ALA A 81 -13.12 17.81 -1.09
N GLY A 82 -12.03 17.25 -0.58
CA GLY A 82 -12.05 16.43 0.63
C GLY A 82 -12.57 15.00 0.43
N THR A 83 -12.76 14.52 -0.80
CA THR A 83 -13.11 13.12 -1.07
C THR A 83 -12.11 12.43 -2.00
N THR A 84 -11.96 11.12 -1.84
CA THR A 84 -11.12 10.25 -2.68
C THR A 84 -11.96 9.33 -3.57
N ARG A 85 -13.17 9.76 -3.96
CA ARG A 85 -14.15 8.95 -4.71
C ARG A 85 -13.85 8.79 -6.20
N HIS A 86 -12.58 8.71 -6.58
CA HIS A 86 -12.14 8.35 -7.93
C HIS A 86 -12.26 6.82 -8.17
N LEU A 87 -13.39 6.24 -7.75
CA LEU A 87 -13.58 4.79 -7.63
C LEU A 87 -13.39 4.02 -8.95
N PRO A 88 -13.80 4.53 -10.13
CA PRO A 88 -13.49 3.87 -11.39
C PRO A 88 -11.99 3.78 -11.67
N VAL A 89 -11.24 4.85 -11.38
CA VAL A 89 -9.78 4.90 -11.57
C VAL A 89 -9.09 3.99 -10.57
N VAL A 90 -9.55 3.95 -9.32
CA VAL A 90 -9.03 3.02 -8.31
C VAL A 90 -9.25 1.57 -8.76
N ARG A 91 -10.46 1.22 -9.21
CA ARG A 91 -10.79 -0.13 -9.68
C ARG A 91 -9.94 -0.52 -10.90
N ASP A 92 -9.75 0.39 -11.84
CA ASP A 92 -8.91 0.20 -13.02
C ASP A 92 -7.43 0.02 -12.64
N THR A 93 -6.92 0.84 -11.72
CA THR A 93 -5.55 0.74 -11.18
C THR A 93 -5.31 -0.64 -10.56
N ILE A 94 -6.24 -1.11 -9.74
CA ILE A 94 -6.17 -2.44 -9.11
C ILE A 94 -6.16 -3.55 -10.16
N ALA A 95 -6.98 -3.44 -11.20
CA ALA A 95 -7.12 -4.49 -12.20
C ALA A 95 -5.95 -4.55 -13.18
N ASN A 96 -5.36 -3.41 -13.53
CA ASN A 96 -4.52 -3.31 -14.73
C ASN A 96 -3.11 -2.75 -14.48
N TYR A 97 -2.87 -2.08 -13.34
CA TYR A 97 -1.66 -1.30 -13.14
C TYR A 97 -0.91 -1.61 -11.84
N MET A 98 -1.40 -2.57 -11.05
CA MET A 98 -0.84 -2.88 -9.74
C MET A 98 0.55 -3.52 -9.84
N GLY A 99 1.50 -2.96 -9.08
CA GLY A 99 2.78 -3.59 -8.78
C GLY A 99 2.77 -4.21 -7.38
N SER A 100 3.70 -5.13 -7.14
CA SER A 100 3.96 -5.67 -5.81
C SER A 100 5.32 -5.19 -5.30
N GLU A 101 5.45 -5.14 -3.99
CA GLU A 101 6.74 -4.92 -3.35
C GLU A 101 7.63 -6.17 -3.46
N PRO A 102 8.96 -6.02 -3.32
CA PRO A 102 9.87 -7.14 -3.11
C PRO A 102 9.52 -7.98 -1.86
N ASP A 103 9.52 -9.29 -2.01
CA ASP A 103 9.33 -10.31 -0.97
C ASP A 103 10.68 -10.76 -0.38
N LEU A 104 11.10 -10.12 0.71
CA LEU A 104 12.30 -10.53 1.45
C LEU A 104 12.19 -10.18 2.95
N PRO A 105 12.86 -10.94 3.86
CA PRO A 105 12.77 -10.71 5.30
C PRO A 105 13.14 -9.30 5.74
N ALA A 106 14.13 -8.69 5.09
CA ALA A 106 14.60 -7.34 5.38
C ALA A 106 13.69 -6.22 4.83
N TRP A 107 12.65 -6.56 4.05
CA TRP A 107 11.86 -5.56 3.32
C TRP A 107 11.25 -4.49 4.22
N ALA A 108 10.73 -4.87 5.40
CA ALA A 108 10.12 -3.92 6.33
C ALA A 108 11.10 -2.83 6.78
N GLU A 109 12.37 -3.18 7.05
CA GLU A 109 13.42 -2.22 7.41
C GLU A 109 13.83 -1.36 6.21
N LEU A 110 13.95 -1.99 5.03
CA LEU A 110 14.29 -1.31 3.78
C LEU A 110 13.24 -0.25 3.41
N SER A 111 11.96 -0.63 3.42
CA SER A 111 10.85 0.20 2.95
C SER A 111 10.43 1.27 3.94
N SER A 112 10.59 1.03 5.24
CA SER A 112 10.09 1.95 6.28
C SER A 112 11.15 2.88 6.85
N ASP A 113 12.43 2.52 6.78
CA ASP A 113 13.52 3.33 7.35
C ASP A 113 14.61 3.65 6.32
N MET A 114 15.31 2.63 5.81
CA MET A 114 16.54 2.85 5.04
C MET A 114 16.33 3.65 3.75
N ILE A 115 15.39 3.23 2.88
CA ILE A 115 15.12 3.91 1.61
C ILE A 115 14.49 5.30 1.86
N PRO A 116 13.41 5.45 2.66
CA PRO A 116 12.80 6.77 2.90
C PRO A 116 13.76 7.77 3.53
N VAL A 117 14.59 7.37 4.50
CA VAL A 117 15.53 8.29 5.15
C VAL A 117 16.62 8.75 4.18
N ALA A 118 17.17 7.85 3.35
CA ALA A 118 18.18 8.22 2.37
C ALA A 118 17.62 9.20 1.32
N LEU A 119 16.43 8.92 0.78
CA LEU A 119 15.76 9.82 -0.17
C LEU A 119 15.36 11.14 0.49
N GLY A 120 14.89 11.11 1.74
CA GLY A 120 14.55 12.31 2.51
C GLY A 120 15.76 13.23 2.70
N LYS A 121 16.92 12.68 3.07
CA LYS A 121 18.18 13.44 3.17
C LYS A 121 18.58 14.06 1.82
N TYR A 122 18.43 13.31 0.73
CA TYR A 122 18.69 13.82 -0.61
C TYR A 122 17.79 15.00 -0.98
N PHE A 123 16.48 14.86 -0.83
CA PHE A 123 15.55 15.95 -1.12
C PHE A 123 15.70 17.14 -0.18
N ALA A 124 16.21 16.94 1.04
CA ALA A 124 16.54 18.00 1.99
C ALA A 124 17.89 18.68 1.71
N GLY A 125 18.63 18.26 0.68
CA GLY A 125 19.96 18.81 0.35
C GLY A 125 21.06 18.42 1.34
N GLN A 126 20.85 17.32 2.08
CA GLN A 126 21.78 16.82 3.11
C GLN A 126 22.69 15.70 2.58
N SER A 127 22.58 15.35 1.30
CA SER A 127 23.49 14.44 0.60
C SER A 127 24.04 15.10 -0.67
N GLY A 128 24.99 14.44 -1.31
CA GLY A 128 25.58 14.91 -2.57
C GLY A 128 24.62 14.76 -3.75
N SER A 129 25.15 14.39 -4.91
CA SER A 129 24.35 14.11 -6.10
C SER A 129 23.36 12.96 -5.89
N ALA A 130 22.36 12.88 -6.79
CA ALA A 130 21.43 11.75 -6.83
C ALA A 130 22.17 10.42 -6.97
N LYS A 131 23.23 10.40 -7.80
CA LYS A 131 24.06 9.21 -8.01
C LYS A 131 24.77 8.80 -6.73
N GLU A 132 25.46 9.72 -6.05
CA GLU A 132 26.15 9.42 -4.79
C GLU A 132 25.18 8.93 -3.71
N SER A 133 23.99 9.53 -3.64
CA SER A 133 22.95 9.13 -2.68
C SER A 133 22.44 7.71 -2.95
N LEU A 134 22.19 7.37 -4.21
CA LEU A 134 21.72 6.04 -4.60
C LEU A 134 22.83 4.98 -4.53
N ASP A 135 24.07 5.33 -4.84
CA ASP A 135 25.22 4.42 -4.71
C ASP A 135 25.46 4.07 -3.23
N ALA A 136 25.40 5.07 -2.34
CA ALA A 136 25.53 4.85 -0.90
C ALA A 136 24.35 4.06 -0.31
N LEU A 137 23.12 4.31 -0.79
CA LEU A 137 21.95 3.51 -0.42
C LEU A 137 22.13 2.06 -0.88
N LYS A 138 22.59 1.83 -2.12
CA LYS A 138 22.83 0.48 -2.65
C LYS A 138 23.75 -0.32 -1.73
N THR A 139 24.88 0.26 -1.29
CA THR A 139 25.80 -0.43 -0.37
C THR A 139 25.10 -0.84 0.94
N GLN A 140 24.29 0.04 1.53
CA GLN A 140 23.55 -0.26 2.76
C GLN A 140 22.50 -1.37 2.55
N VAL A 141 21.80 -1.36 1.41
CA VAL A 141 20.83 -2.40 1.06
C VAL A 141 21.54 -3.74 0.85
N ASP A 142 22.63 -3.78 0.08
CA ASP A 142 23.40 -5.00 -0.16
C ASP A 142 23.89 -5.61 1.16
N ASP A 143 24.42 -4.79 2.07
CA ASP A 143 24.91 -5.22 3.38
C ASP A 143 23.81 -5.78 4.28
N LEU A 144 22.60 -5.21 4.24
CA LEU A 144 21.46 -5.71 5.02
C LEU A 144 20.92 -7.02 4.45
N VAL A 145 20.76 -7.08 3.13
CA VAL A 145 20.27 -8.29 2.44
C VAL A 145 21.24 -9.46 2.63
N ALA A 146 22.56 -9.22 2.67
CA ALA A 146 23.56 -10.28 2.90
C ALA A 146 23.56 -10.87 4.32
N LYS A 147 22.90 -10.22 5.29
CA LYS A 147 22.81 -10.69 6.69
C LYS A 147 21.56 -11.51 6.99
N GLY A 148 20.54 -11.42 6.15
CA GLY A 148 19.26 -12.15 6.26
C GLY A 148 19.29 -13.47 5.52
#